data_AF-A0AAC9HJK9-F1
#
_entry.id   AF-A0AAC9HJK9-F1
#
_cell.length_a   1.000
_cell.length_b   1.000
_cell.length_c   1.000
_cell.angle_alpha   90.00
_cell.angle_beta   90.00
_cell.angle_gamma   90.00
#
_symmetry.space_group_name_H-M   'P 1'
#
loop_
_entity.id
_entity.type
_entity.pdbx_description
1 polymer ?
#
loop_
_entity_poly.entity_id
_entity_poly.type
_entity_poly.pdbx_seq_one_letter_code
_entity_poly.pdbx_strand_id
1 'polypeptide(L)'
;MKIGNYELSRREVRLLGIMAAVLLVFFFYHVVWGKQLPAYREVRSRLLADQARLAAAQQAAATAPSLTKNAEQARAAWEATRQRLGFTLQGTSAFLDAAQPRDPALRILVFKPLPVEKRDPFQVYPYEVTVSGPYPALQDYISQLESLPALTAIHNLKILARQGNAATVEASFIIDLYDLGETAPVPAAVALFPGGRADSFAPPPGVAPPVGGGTVTASPGQGVQVSSSQGSQQAPTKPGPAGSPPPASSQPSARTPPSAAPSQPAEEIGGTPAYTLPRQQGGRLVPGPAFTDPPAGNGDVWLDELRVLRNVGPFFVLSRPAALAGMNLGRSIGVNLSKGQTKAELKVDLRGRYTRLQGYTGIDDSFANSSGKVKVTIFADGRQLYQGEIRPGDYPQYLELPLFLVRQLTFSLEWQAGDTGSYDQLLATLASIHFSRQS
;
A
#
# COMPACT_ATOMS: atom_id res chain seq x y z
N MET A 1 -65.72 31.28 29.48
CA MET A 1 -65.78 29.84 29.13
C MET A 1 -65.75 29.11 30.46
N LYS A 2 -66.83 28.40 30.84
CA LYS A 2 -66.86 27.64 32.11
C LYS A 2 -66.27 26.25 31.85
N ILE A 3 -65.26 25.87 32.62
CA ILE A 3 -64.68 24.52 32.62
C ILE A 3 -64.82 24.01 34.06
N GLY A 4 -65.91 23.29 34.31
CA GLY A 4 -66.30 22.90 35.67
C GLY A 4 -66.64 24.10 36.57
N ASN A 5 -66.34 23.96 37.86
CA ASN A 5 -66.71 24.92 38.92
C ASN A 5 -65.77 26.14 39.04
N TYR A 6 -64.93 26.43 38.04
CA TYR A 6 -63.96 27.53 38.06
C TYR A 6 -64.34 28.63 37.06
N GLU A 7 -64.53 29.86 37.55
CA GLU A 7 -64.72 31.04 36.70
C GLU A 7 -63.36 31.65 36.32
N LEU A 8 -62.77 31.12 35.25
CA LEU A 8 -61.48 31.59 34.73
C LEU A 8 -61.57 33.01 34.17
N SER A 9 -60.72 33.89 34.69
CA SER A 9 -60.57 35.27 34.24
C SER A 9 -60.02 35.35 32.81
N ARG A 10 -60.34 36.43 32.09
CA ARG A 10 -59.82 36.66 30.71
C ARG A 10 -58.30 36.69 30.62
N ARG A 11 -57.59 36.88 31.74
CA ARG A 11 -56.11 36.79 31.82
C ARG A 11 -55.64 35.33 31.87
N GLU A 12 -56.29 34.50 32.67
CA GLU A 12 -55.95 33.08 32.86
C GLU A 12 -56.15 32.28 31.58
N VAL A 13 -57.24 32.53 30.84
CA VAL A 13 -57.50 31.86 29.54
C VAL A 13 -56.36 32.14 28.52
N ARG A 14 -55.80 33.36 28.49
CA ARG A 14 -54.64 33.66 27.63
C ARG A 14 -53.38 32.95 28.12
N LEU A 15 -53.18 32.90 29.43
CA LEU A 15 -52.00 32.29 30.05
C LEU A 15 -51.99 30.76 29.82
N LEU A 16 -53.15 30.11 29.91
CA LEU A 16 -53.37 28.71 29.56
C LEU A 16 -53.11 28.44 28.07
N GLY A 17 -53.57 29.33 27.18
CA GLY A 17 -53.29 29.24 25.74
C GLY A 17 -51.79 29.33 25.41
N ILE A 18 -51.07 30.25 26.06
CA ILE A 18 -49.60 30.38 25.92
C ILE A 18 -48.90 29.14 26.45
N MET A 19 -49.28 28.65 27.64
CA MET A 19 -48.69 27.44 28.23
C MET A 19 -48.88 26.21 27.34
N ALA A 20 -50.07 26.03 26.76
CA ALA A 20 -50.36 24.95 25.82
C ALA A 20 -49.49 25.05 24.55
N ALA A 21 -49.32 26.26 23.99
CA ALA A 21 -48.45 26.48 22.83
C ALA A 21 -46.97 26.16 23.15
N VAL A 22 -46.46 26.58 24.30
CA VAL A 22 -45.08 26.28 24.74
C VAL A 22 -44.87 24.77 24.94
N LEU A 23 -45.82 24.06 25.55
CA LEU A 23 -45.76 22.60 25.70
C LEU A 23 -45.75 21.89 24.34
N LEU A 24 -46.54 22.35 23.37
CA LEU A 24 -46.62 21.75 22.04
C LEU A 24 -45.31 21.94 21.26
N VAL A 25 -44.71 23.14 21.32
CA VAL A 25 -43.38 23.41 20.73
C VAL A 25 -42.29 22.58 21.41
N PHE A 26 -42.30 22.49 22.75
CA PHE A 26 -41.34 21.69 23.50
C PHE A 26 -41.45 20.20 23.16
N PHE A 27 -42.66 19.65 23.07
CA PHE A 27 -42.89 18.26 22.67
C PHE A 27 -42.43 18.00 21.24
N PHE A 28 -42.73 18.89 20.29
CA PHE A 28 -42.27 18.76 18.91
C PHE A 28 -40.75 18.77 18.81
N TYR A 29 -40.08 19.70 19.50
CA TYR A 29 -38.63 19.77 19.59
C TYR A 29 -38.02 18.49 20.22
N HIS A 30 -38.55 18.04 21.35
CA HIS A 30 -37.97 16.91 22.07
C HIS A 30 -38.23 15.55 21.38
N VAL A 31 -39.35 15.38 20.69
CA VAL A 31 -39.72 14.10 20.04
C VAL A 31 -39.22 14.03 18.61
N VAL A 32 -39.47 15.04 17.77
CA VAL A 32 -39.07 15.02 16.35
C VAL A 32 -37.57 15.20 16.22
N TRP A 33 -37.02 16.24 16.84
CA TRP A 33 -35.57 16.53 16.78
C TRP A 33 -34.75 15.50 17.56
N GLY A 34 -35.25 15.05 18.70
CA GLY A 34 -34.57 14.07 19.56
C GLY A 34 -34.53 12.64 19.01
N LYS A 35 -35.61 12.15 18.36
CA LYS A 35 -35.69 10.74 17.93
C LYS A 35 -35.67 10.49 16.42
N GLN A 36 -36.24 11.37 15.59
CA GLN A 36 -36.33 11.11 14.14
C GLN A 36 -35.06 11.54 13.39
N LEU A 37 -34.43 12.64 13.83
CA LEU A 37 -33.19 13.15 13.23
C LEU A 37 -32.00 12.14 13.25
N PRO A 38 -31.69 11.43 14.36
CA PRO A 38 -30.61 10.44 14.36
C PRO A 38 -30.92 9.24 13.47
N ALA A 39 -32.15 8.70 13.51
CA ALA A 39 -32.55 7.58 12.67
C ALA A 39 -32.42 7.90 11.16
N TYR A 40 -32.83 9.10 10.74
CA TYR A 40 -32.66 9.55 9.35
C TYR A 40 -31.18 9.68 8.96
N ARG A 41 -30.32 10.19 9.86
CA ARG A 41 -28.88 10.29 9.63
C ARG A 41 -28.22 8.91 9.49
N GLU A 42 -28.62 7.93 10.30
CA GLU A 42 -28.12 6.55 10.19
C GLU A 42 -28.55 5.87 8.90
N VAL A 43 -29.81 5.99 8.48
CA VAL A 43 -30.27 5.39 7.21
C VAL A 43 -29.54 6.04 6.03
N ARG A 44 -29.34 7.37 6.06
CA ARG A 44 -28.59 8.08 5.02
C ARG A 44 -27.11 7.71 4.99
N SER A 45 -26.46 7.50 6.14
CA SER A 45 -25.05 7.09 6.17
C SER A 45 -24.85 5.65 5.70
N ARG A 46 -25.78 4.74 6.02
CA ARG A 46 -25.80 3.36 5.48
C ARG A 46 -25.94 3.36 3.95
N LEU A 47 -26.92 4.09 3.40
CA LEU A 47 -27.10 4.21 1.95
C LEU A 47 -25.85 4.74 1.23
N LEU A 48 -25.18 5.76 1.78
CA LEU A 48 -23.93 6.29 1.21
C LEU A 48 -22.78 5.27 1.31
N ALA A 49 -22.66 4.55 2.42
CA ALA A 49 -21.65 3.50 2.58
C ALA A 49 -21.85 2.33 1.61
N ASP A 50 -23.09 1.89 1.41
CA ASP A 50 -23.40 0.80 0.48
C ASP A 50 -23.26 1.23 -0.99
N GLN A 51 -23.62 2.48 -1.32
CA GLN A 51 -23.35 3.05 -2.65
C GLN A 51 -21.84 3.15 -2.93
N ALA A 52 -21.03 3.56 -1.95
CA ALA A 52 -19.57 3.59 -2.06
C ALA A 52 -18.96 2.19 -2.21
N ARG A 53 -19.50 1.18 -1.51
CA ARG A 53 -19.09 -0.23 -1.67
C ARG A 53 -19.39 -0.76 -3.06
N LEU A 54 -20.57 -0.48 -3.61
CA LEU A 54 -20.93 -0.88 -4.97
C LEU A 54 -20.03 -0.21 -6.01
N ALA A 55 -19.75 1.08 -5.87
CA ALA A 55 -18.81 1.80 -6.75
C ALA A 55 -17.39 1.21 -6.69
N ALA A 56 -16.88 0.91 -5.48
CA ALA A 56 -15.58 0.27 -5.29
C ALA A 56 -15.52 -1.14 -5.90
N ALA A 57 -16.59 -1.95 -5.73
CA ALA A 57 -16.69 -3.28 -6.32
C ALA A 57 -16.75 -3.24 -7.86
N GLN A 58 -17.50 -2.30 -8.44
CA GLN A 58 -17.53 -2.07 -9.88
C GLN A 58 -16.16 -1.63 -10.42
N GLN A 59 -15.47 -0.74 -9.71
CA GLN A 59 -14.13 -0.28 -10.10
C GLN A 59 -13.09 -1.42 -10.01
N ALA A 60 -13.16 -2.28 -8.99
CA ALA A 60 -12.32 -3.47 -8.87
C ALA A 60 -12.62 -4.51 -9.97
N ALA A 61 -13.89 -4.71 -10.33
CA ALA A 61 -14.27 -5.58 -11.45
C ALA A 61 -13.79 -5.02 -12.80
N ALA A 62 -13.80 -3.70 -12.98
CA ALA A 62 -13.29 -3.03 -14.18
C ALA A 62 -11.75 -3.10 -14.32
N THR A 63 -11.01 -3.20 -13.21
CA THR A 63 -9.53 -3.33 -13.23
C THR A 63 -9.05 -4.78 -13.26
N ALA A 64 -9.84 -5.76 -12.83
CA ALA A 64 -9.52 -7.20 -12.96
C ALA A 64 -8.99 -7.64 -14.35
N PRO A 65 -9.59 -7.27 -15.50
CA PRO A 65 -9.07 -7.65 -16.82
C PRO A 65 -7.75 -6.95 -17.19
N SER A 66 -7.46 -5.76 -16.64
CA SER A 66 -6.16 -5.11 -16.88
C SER A 66 -5.07 -5.68 -15.95
N LEU A 67 -5.42 -6.05 -14.72
CA LEU A 67 -4.50 -6.72 -13.79
C LEU A 67 -4.07 -8.11 -14.28
N THR A 68 -5.01 -8.90 -14.80
CA THR A 68 -4.71 -10.22 -15.41
C THR A 68 -3.79 -10.08 -16.62
N LYS A 69 -4.13 -9.19 -17.57
CA LYS A 69 -3.27 -8.90 -18.73
C LYS A 69 -1.87 -8.41 -18.33
N ASN A 70 -1.77 -7.53 -17.32
CA ASN A 70 -0.47 -7.06 -16.83
C ASN A 70 0.33 -8.19 -16.16
N ALA A 71 -0.32 -9.11 -15.45
CA ALA A 71 0.33 -10.27 -14.84
C ALA A 71 0.82 -11.28 -15.90
N GLU A 72 0.05 -11.51 -16.96
CA GLU A 72 0.46 -12.32 -18.12
C GLU A 72 1.65 -11.69 -18.86
N GLN A 73 1.61 -10.37 -19.10
CA GLN A 73 2.74 -9.65 -19.70
C GLN A 73 4.00 -9.69 -18.83
N ALA A 74 3.85 -9.57 -17.50
CA ALA A 74 4.97 -9.69 -16.56
C ALA A 74 5.58 -11.11 -16.56
N ARG A 75 4.74 -12.17 -16.63
CA ARG A 75 5.20 -13.56 -16.76
C ARG A 75 5.95 -13.79 -18.08
N ALA A 76 5.39 -13.37 -19.20
CA ALA A 76 6.05 -13.52 -20.51
C ALA A 76 7.38 -12.74 -20.59
N ALA A 77 7.44 -11.52 -20.05
CA ALA A 77 8.67 -10.73 -19.98
C ALA A 77 9.72 -11.37 -19.04
N TRP A 78 9.27 -11.97 -17.94
CA TRP A 78 10.13 -12.73 -17.03
C TRP A 78 10.70 -13.98 -17.71
N GLU A 79 9.88 -14.80 -18.36
CA GLU A 79 10.32 -15.99 -19.12
C GLU A 79 11.34 -15.64 -20.21
N ALA A 80 11.08 -14.59 -20.99
CA ALA A 80 12.02 -14.10 -22.01
C ALA A 80 13.35 -13.62 -21.40
N THR A 81 13.30 -12.98 -20.23
CA THR A 81 14.50 -12.55 -19.49
C THR A 81 15.27 -13.75 -18.95
N ARG A 82 14.59 -14.76 -18.41
CA ARG A 82 15.18 -16.00 -17.90
C ARG A 82 15.88 -16.80 -18.99
N GLN A 83 15.27 -16.92 -20.16
CA GLN A 83 15.89 -17.54 -21.35
C GLN A 83 17.14 -16.77 -21.78
N ARG A 84 17.10 -15.43 -21.80
CA ARG A 84 18.26 -14.58 -22.12
C ARG A 84 19.40 -14.68 -21.11
N LEU A 85 19.10 -14.94 -19.84
CA LEU A 85 20.08 -15.18 -18.77
C LEU A 85 20.57 -16.64 -18.70
N GLY A 86 20.04 -17.53 -19.55
CA GLY A 86 20.52 -18.91 -19.68
C GLY A 86 20.06 -19.88 -18.57
N PHE A 87 19.13 -19.49 -17.68
CA PHE A 87 18.66 -20.37 -16.59
C PHE A 87 17.73 -21.46 -17.12
N THR A 88 18.32 -22.60 -17.50
CA THR A 88 17.65 -23.74 -18.15
C THR A 88 17.47 -24.95 -17.23
N LEU A 89 18.23 -25.06 -16.14
CA LEU A 89 18.07 -26.14 -15.17
C LEU A 89 16.86 -25.87 -14.27
N GLN A 90 15.79 -26.64 -14.45
CA GLN A 90 14.60 -26.62 -13.61
C GLN A 90 14.63 -27.77 -12.60
N GLY A 91 14.39 -27.44 -11.34
CA GLY A 91 14.25 -28.41 -10.26
C GLY A 91 15.55 -29.05 -9.79
N THR A 92 15.44 -29.76 -8.68
CA THR A 92 16.58 -30.33 -7.96
C THR A 92 17.26 -31.47 -8.72
N SER A 93 16.52 -32.31 -9.46
CA SER A 93 17.10 -33.44 -10.20
C SER A 93 18.06 -33.01 -11.31
N ALA A 94 17.64 -32.08 -12.16
CA ALA A 94 18.49 -31.58 -13.26
C ALA A 94 19.76 -30.89 -12.74
N PHE A 95 19.67 -30.20 -11.59
CA PHE A 95 20.82 -29.65 -10.90
C PHE A 95 21.76 -30.76 -10.37
N LEU A 96 21.24 -31.80 -9.72
CA LEU A 96 22.04 -32.92 -9.19
C LEU A 96 22.84 -33.64 -10.29
N ASP A 97 22.24 -33.84 -11.47
CA ASP A 97 22.93 -34.45 -12.61
C ASP A 97 24.03 -33.54 -13.17
N ALA A 98 23.76 -32.23 -13.28
CA ALA A 98 24.74 -31.25 -13.78
C ALA A 98 25.88 -30.94 -12.78
N ALA A 99 25.62 -31.12 -11.48
CA ALA A 99 26.55 -30.89 -10.38
C ALA A 99 27.54 -32.06 -10.15
N GLN A 100 27.47 -33.15 -10.93
CA GLN A 100 28.46 -34.23 -10.83
C GLN A 100 29.83 -33.80 -11.41
N PRO A 101 30.96 -34.16 -10.77
CA PRO A 101 32.29 -33.82 -11.27
C PRO A 101 32.57 -34.53 -12.60
N ARG A 102 33.04 -33.78 -13.59
CA ARG A 102 33.46 -34.34 -14.89
C ARG A 102 34.80 -35.08 -14.82
N ASP A 103 35.66 -34.73 -13.85
CA ASP A 103 36.96 -35.37 -13.66
C ASP A 103 36.83 -36.61 -12.75
N PRO A 104 37.16 -37.83 -13.22
CA PRO A 104 37.15 -39.04 -12.40
C PRO A 104 38.20 -39.06 -11.28
N ALA A 105 39.15 -38.11 -11.25
CA ALA A 105 40.09 -37.92 -10.14
C ALA A 105 39.43 -37.34 -8.88
N LEU A 106 38.25 -36.71 -9.01
CA LEU A 106 37.45 -36.25 -7.88
C LEU A 106 36.49 -37.33 -7.38
N ARG A 107 36.39 -37.45 -6.06
CA ARG A 107 35.41 -38.32 -5.39
C ARG A 107 34.54 -37.49 -4.48
N ILE A 108 33.23 -37.49 -4.74
CA ILE A 108 32.24 -36.98 -3.78
C ILE A 108 32.22 -37.93 -2.59
N LEU A 109 32.53 -37.40 -1.40
CA LEU A 109 32.44 -38.09 -0.12
C LEU A 109 31.07 -37.88 0.53
N VAL A 110 30.53 -36.67 0.42
CA VAL A 110 29.21 -36.28 0.95
C VAL A 110 28.50 -35.44 -0.09
N PHE A 111 27.23 -35.75 -0.34
CA PHE A 111 26.30 -34.86 -1.03
C PHE A 111 24.95 -34.99 -0.33
N LYS A 112 24.56 -33.97 0.43
CA LYS A 112 23.39 -34.06 1.32
C LYS A 112 22.52 -32.80 1.22
N PRO A 113 21.20 -32.92 0.96
CA PRO A 113 20.29 -31.79 1.06
C PRO A 113 20.13 -31.37 2.53
N LEU A 114 20.21 -30.06 2.75
CA LEU A 114 19.89 -29.40 4.02
C LEU A 114 18.43 -28.90 4.01
N PRO A 115 17.87 -28.47 5.16
CA PRO A 115 16.49 -27.98 5.22
C PRO A 115 16.25 -26.79 4.29
N VAL A 116 15.16 -26.83 3.51
CA VAL A 116 14.81 -25.79 2.53
C VAL A 116 14.45 -24.49 3.24
N GLU A 117 15.11 -23.39 2.88
CA GLU A 117 14.78 -22.06 3.39
C GLU A 117 13.77 -21.36 2.47
N LYS A 118 12.66 -20.90 3.04
CA LYS A 118 11.68 -20.07 2.31
C LYS A 118 11.99 -18.60 2.56
N ARG A 119 12.43 -17.89 1.52
CA ARG A 119 12.78 -16.47 1.55
C ARG A 119 11.96 -15.73 0.49
N ASP A 120 10.70 -15.43 0.79
CA ASP A 120 9.74 -14.74 -0.09
C ASP A 120 10.44 -13.58 -0.86
N PRO A 121 10.56 -13.62 -2.21
CA PRO A 121 9.77 -14.42 -3.17
C PRO A 121 10.35 -15.77 -3.64
N PHE A 122 11.45 -16.28 -3.09
CA PHE A 122 12.15 -17.48 -3.56
C PHE A 122 12.31 -18.58 -2.51
N GLN A 123 12.67 -19.78 -2.97
CA GLN A 123 13.05 -20.91 -2.12
C GLN A 123 14.53 -21.23 -2.36
N VAL A 124 15.27 -21.46 -1.27
CA VAL A 124 16.68 -21.85 -1.31
C VAL A 124 16.78 -23.31 -0.92
N TYR A 125 17.43 -24.10 -1.78
CA TYR A 125 17.75 -25.50 -1.57
C TYR A 125 19.25 -25.62 -1.27
N PRO A 126 19.67 -25.54 0.01
CA PRO A 126 21.05 -25.72 0.41
C PRO A 126 21.50 -27.19 0.32
N TYR A 127 22.69 -27.43 -0.22
CA TYR A 127 23.34 -28.73 -0.34
C TYR A 127 24.73 -28.72 0.29
N GLU A 128 24.96 -29.59 1.27
CA GLU A 128 26.28 -29.85 1.84
C GLU A 128 27.05 -30.80 0.91
N VAL A 129 28.19 -30.33 0.40
CA VAL A 129 29.04 -31.07 -0.55
C VAL A 129 30.44 -31.19 0.02
N THR A 130 30.94 -32.42 0.12
CA THR A 130 32.33 -32.71 0.45
C THR A 130 32.95 -33.57 -0.64
N VAL A 131 34.05 -33.09 -1.23
CA VAL A 131 34.80 -33.75 -2.32
C VAL A 131 36.27 -33.91 -1.95
N SER A 132 36.91 -34.96 -2.46
CA SER A 132 38.35 -35.17 -2.30
C SER A 132 39.01 -35.55 -3.62
N GLY A 133 40.20 -35.01 -3.86
CA GLY A 133 41.01 -35.25 -5.05
C GLY A 133 42.18 -34.27 -5.18
N PRO A 134 42.81 -34.16 -6.35
CA PRO A 134 43.85 -33.18 -6.63
C PRO A 134 43.32 -31.74 -6.56
N TYR A 135 44.14 -30.80 -6.09
CA TYR A 135 43.75 -29.39 -5.99
C TYR A 135 43.34 -28.74 -7.33
N PRO A 136 44.02 -28.98 -8.47
CA PRO A 136 43.59 -28.44 -9.78
C PRO A 136 42.22 -28.96 -10.20
N ALA A 137 41.97 -30.27 -10.08
CA ALA A 137 40.67 -30.87 -10.40
C ALA A 137 39.53 -30.27 -9.54
N LEU A 138 39.80 -30.03 -8.25
CA LEU A 138 38.86 -29.34 -7.36
C LEU A 138 38.55 -27.91 -7.86
N GLN A 139 39.55 -27.16 -8.31
CA GLN A 139 39.36 -25.81 -8.84
C GLN A 139 38.50 -25.82 -10.12
N ASP A 140 38.77 -26.76 -11.04
CA ASP A 140 37.97 -26.96 -12.26
C ASP A 140 36.52 -27.33 -11.93
N TYR A 141 36.30 -28.14 -10.88
CA TYR A 141 34.97 -28.50 -10.40
C TYR A 141 34.20 -27.34 -9.75
N ILE A 142 34.86 -26.49 -8.97
CA ILE A 142 34.23 -25.26 -8.45
C ILE A 142 33.83 -24.35 -9.61
N SER A 143 34.71 -24.19 -10.61
CA SER A 143 34.42 -23.41 -11.83
C SER A 143 33.29 -24.04 -12.67
N GLN A 144 33.19 -25.38 -12.71
CA GLN A 144 32.05 -26.08 -13.31
C GLN A 144 30.74 -25.71 -12.59
N LEU A 145 30.72 -25.74 -11.26
CA LEU A 145 29.53 -25.41 -10.46
C LEU A 145 29.11 -23.95 -10.62
N GLU A 146 30.06 -23.00 -10.66
CA GLU A 146 29.79 -21.58 -10.91
C GLU A 146 29.30 -21.29 -12.33
N SER A 147 29.68 -22.12 -13.32
CA SER A 147 29.26 -21.98 -14.71
C SER A 147 27.94 -22.69 -15.06
N LEU A 148 27.26 -23.27 -14.05
CA LEU A 148 25.98 -23.96 -14.30
C LEU A 148 24.88 -22.98 -14.76
N PRO A 149 24.01 -23.39 -15.70
CA PRO A 149 22.83 -22.61 -16.11
C PRO A 149 21.69 -22.67 -15.07
N ALA A 150 22.03 -22.34 -13.82
CA ALA A 150 21.17 -22.29 -12.64
C ALA A 150 21.57 -21.08 -11.77
N LEU A 151 20.67 -20.60 -10.92
CA LEU A 151 21.03 -19.63 -9.89
C LEU A 151 21.62 -20.39 -8.70
N THR A 152 22.94 -20.41 -8.62
CA THR A 152 23.68 -21.10 -7.55
C THR A 152 24.66 -20.17 -6.85
N ALA A 153 24.79 -20.29 -5.53
CA ALA A 153 25.85 -19.64 -4.76
C ALA A 153 26.64 -20.67 -3.93
N ILE A 154 27.97 -20.59 -3.98
CA ILE A 154 28.85 -21.43 -3.17
C ILE A 154 29.29 -20.62 -1.96
N HIS A 155 29.13 -21.18 -0.75
CA HIS A 155 29.52 -20.52 0.48
C HIS A 155 30.15 -21.51 1.49
N ASN A 156 30.80 -20.98 2.53
CA ASN A 156 31.50 -21.76 3.57
C ASN A 156 32.59 -22.74 3.05
N LEU A 157 33.25 -22.43 1.93
CA LEU A 157 34.33 -23.25 1.38
C LEU A 157 35.51 -23.41 2.35
N LYS A 158 35.76 -24.65 2.76
CA LYS A 158 36.92 -25.08 3.56
C LYS A 158 37.71 -26.11 2.78
N ILE A 159 39.01 -25.88 2.58
CA ILE A 159 39.91 -26.81 1.92
C ILE A 159 40.96 -27.26 2.94
N LEU A 160 41.09 -28.57 3.14
CA LEU A 160 42.02 -29.21 4.07
C LEU A 160 42.95 -30.16 3.30
N ALA A 161 44.23 -30.18 3.67
CA ALA A 161 45.16 -31.18 3.15
C ALA A 161 44.90 -32.53 3.84
N ARG A 162 44.78 -33.61 3.06
CA ARG A 162 44.52 -34.94 3.62
C ARG A 162 45.80 -35.50 4.26
N GLN A 163 45.76 -35.75 5.57
CA GLN A 163 46.90 -36.34 6.27
C GLN A 163 47.32 -37.67 5.62
N GLY A 164 48.60 -37.76 5.24
CA GLY A 164 49.17 -38.92 4.56
C GLY A 164 49.33 -38.79 3.03
N ASN A 165 48.74 -37.79 2.36
CA ASN A 165 49.00 -37.54 0.94
C ASN A 165 48.89 -36.05 0.57
N ALA A 166 50.06 -35.41 0.43
CA ALA A 166 50.19 -33.98 0.10
C ALA A 166 49.65 -33.58 -1.28
N ALA A 167 49.42 -34.54 -2.20
CA ALA A 167 48.83 -34.26 -3.51
C ALA A 167 47.29 -34.28 -3.51
N THR A 168 46.65 -34.64 -2.39
CA THR A 168 45.18 -34.68 -2.27
C THR A 168 44.66 -33.73 -1.20
N VAL A 169 43.65 -32.95 -1.59
CA VAL A 169 42.86 -32.11 -0.69
C VAL A 169 41.48 -32.72 -0.48
N GLU A 170 40.85 -32.28 0.59
CA GLU A 170 39.43 -32.48 0.89
C GLU A 170 38.79 -31.10 1.02
N ALA A 171 37.73 -30.86 0.27
CA ALA A 171 37.00 -29.60 0.29
C ALA A 171 35.55 -29.83 0.69
N SER A 172 35.08 -29.04 1.65
CA SER A 172 33.71 -29.03 2.13
C SER A 172 33.12 -27.64 1.95
N PHE A 173 31.93 -27.56 1.38
CA PHE A 173 31.23 -26.31 1.09
C PHE A 173 29.71 -26.54 1.02
N ILE A 174 28.95 -25.45 1.02
CA ILE A 174 27.50 -25.48 0.81
C ILE A 174 27.22 -24.82 -0.54
N ILE A 175 26.37 -25.46 -1.35
CA ILE A 175 25.81 -24.88 -2.57
C ILE A 175 24.34 -24.56 -2.31
N ASP A 176 23.97 -23.29 -2.43
CA ASP A 176 22.59 -22.85 -2.46
C ASP A 176 22.07 -22.92 -3.91
N LEU A 177 21.03 -23.71 -4.17
CA LEU A 177 20.24 -23.61 -5.41
C LEU A 177 19.02 -22.72 -5.15
N TYR A 178 18.89 -21.62 -5.89
CA TYR A 178 17.77 -20.69 -5.78
C TYR A 178 16.67 -21.05 -6.78
N ASP A 179 15.51 -21.46 -6.28
CA ASP A 179 14.29 -21.60 -7.07
C ASP A 179 13.42 -20.34 -6.91
N LEU A 180 13.23 -19.63 -8.04
CA LEU A 180 12.39 -18.44 -8.13
C LEU A 180 10.89 -18.76 -8.22
N GLY A 181 10.50 -20.04 -8.20
CA GLY A 181 9.15 -20.50 -7.91
C GLY A 181 8.08 -20.10 -8.91
N GLU A 182 7.97 -20.83 -10.03
CA GLU A 182 6.79 -20.74 -10.93
C GLU A 182 5.48 -21.09 -10.20
N THR A 183 5.56 -21.83 -9.09
CA THR A 183 4.43 -22.24 -8.24
C THR A 183 4.42 -21.55 -6.88
N ALA A 184 4.79 -20.27 -6.79
CA ALA A 184 4.21 -19.42 -5.77
C ALA A 184 2.70 -19.28 -6.08
N PRO A 185 1.76 -19.89 -5.33
CA PRO A 185 0.37 -19.51 -5.47
C PRO A 185 0.28 -18.00 -5.21
N VAL A 186 -0.49 -17.29 -6.04
CA VAL A 186 -0.78 -15.87 -5.82
C VAL A 186 -1.13 -15.71 -4.34
N PRO A 187 -0.39 -14.88 -3.57
CA PRO A 187 -0.48 -14.93 -2.12
C PRO A 187 -1.92 -14.81 -1.66
N ALA A 188 -2.28 -15.57 -0.62
CA ALA A 188 -3.67 -15.82 -0.21
C ALA A 188 -4.50 -14.57 0.12
N ALA A 189 -3.90 -13.38 0.11
CA ALA A 189 -4.56 -12.08 -0.03
C ALA A 189 -5.55 -12.00 -1.23
N VAL A 190 -5.38 -12.79 -2.29
CA VAL A 190 -6.37 -12.89 -3.41
C VAL A 190 -7.44 -13.98 -3.15
N ALA A 191 -7.20 -14.88 -2.19
CA ALA A 191 -8.13 -15.94 -1.79
C ALA A 191 -9.07 -15.55 -0.62
N LEU A 192 -9.20 -14.25 -0.32
CA LEU A 192 -10.16 -13.72 0.68
C LEU A 192 -11.60 -13.61 0.17
N PHE A 193 -11.91 -14.24 -0.98
CA PHE A 193 -13.29 -14.48 -1.41
C PHE A 193 -13.62 -15.97 -1.24
N PRO A 194 -14.42 -16.36 -0.24
CA PRO A 194 -15.00 -17.69 -0.21
C PRO A 194 -16.00 -17.83 -1.36
N GLY A 195 -15.52 -18.32 -2.50
CA GLY A 195 -16.34 -18.69 -3.64
C GLY A 195 -17.19 -19.92 -3.31
N GLY A 196 -18.31 -19.73 -2.61
CA GLY A 196 -19.15 -20.84 -2.18
C GLY A 196 -20.30 -20.45 -1.26
N ARG A 197 -21.43 -20.04 -1.87
CA ARG A 197 -22.81 -20.18 -1.33
C ARG A 197 -23.01 -19.84 0.16
N ALA A 198 -23.00 -18.55 0.49
CA ALA A 198 -23.82 -18.03 1.59
C ALA A 198 -25.15 -17.54 1.01
N ASP A 199 -26.19 -18.37 1.11
CA ASP A 199 -27.55 -17.97 0.71
C ASP A 199 -28.05 -16.86 1.64
N SER A 200 -28.08 -15.62 1.14
CA SER A 200 -28.31 -14.43 1.96
C SER A 200 -29.78 -14.23 2.37
N PHE A 201 -30.64 -15.20 2.05
CA PHE A 201 -32.05 -15.25 2.47
C PHE A 201 -32.36 -16.34 3.50
N ALA A 202 -31.36 -17.12 3.94
CA ALA A 202 -31.55 -18.07 5.04
C ALA A 202 -31.61 -17.31 6.39
N PRO A 203 -32.67 -17.49 7.23
CA PRO A 203 -32.71 -16.92 8.56
C PRO A 203 -31.65 -17.56 9.47
N PRO A 204 -31.12 -16.82 10.47
CA PRO A 204 -30.03 -17.30 11.31
C PRO A 204 -30.44 -18.52 12.17
N PRO A 205 -29.51 -19.47 12.41
CA PRO A 205 -29.78 -20.63 13.25
C PRO A 205 -30.09 -20.21 14.69
N GLY A 206 -31.27 -20.57 15.18
CA GLY A 206 -31.71 -20.28 16.56
C GLY A 206 -33.15 -19.77 16.69
N VAL A 207 -33.81 -19.37 15.60
CA VAL A 207 -35.22 -18.96 15.63
C VAL A 207 -36.12 -20.16 15.27
N ALA A 208 -36.76 -20.75 16.27
CA ALA A 208 -37.78 -21.76 16.04
C ALA A 208 -39.02 -21.14 15.36
N PRO A 209 -39.58 -21.75 14.30
CA PRO A 209 -40.82 -21.27 13.70
C PRO A 209 -42.02 -21.54 14.64
N PRO A 210 -43.04 -20.66 14.66
CA PRO A 210 -44.27 -20.94 15.38
C PRO A 210 -45.01 -22.14 14.76
N VAL A 211 -45.62 -22.95 15.62
CA VAL A 211 -46.23 -24.23 15.28
C VAL A 211 -47.56 -24.07 14.53
N GLY A 212 -47.62 -24.61 13.31
CA GLY A 212 -48.74 -25.44 12.82
C GLY A 212 -49.99 -24.76 12.24
N GLY A 213 -50.36 -25.15 11.00
CA GLY A 213 -51.67 -24.83 10.43
C GLY A 213 -51.89 -25.25 8.96
N GLY A 214 -52.04 -26.56 8.68
CA GLY A 214 -52.44 -27.12 7.36
C GLY A 214 -51.28 -27.30 6.35
N THR A 215 -50.98 -28.50 5.85
CA THR A 215 -51.64 -29.19 4.70
C THR A 215 -51.83 -28.28 3.48
N VAL A 216 -51.38 -28.61 2.26
CA VAL A 216 -51.62 -29.85 1.51
C VAL A 216 -50.43 -30.22 0.58
N THR A 217 -50.32 -31.52 0.29
CA THR A 217 -49.44 -32.18 -0.71
C THR A 217 -49.51 -31.62 -2.14
N ALA A 218 -48.37 -31.58 -2.86
CA ALA A 218 -48.17 -32.35 -4.11
C ALA A 218 -46.83 -32.06 -4.82
N SER A 219 -46.12 -33.12 -5.21
CA SER A 219 -45.30 -33.22 -6.44
C SER A 219 -46.12 -34.10 -7.43
N PRO A 220 -45.75 -34.36 -8.71
CA PRO A 220 -44.51 -34.01 -9.43
C PRO A 220 -44.75 -33.55 -10.91
N GLY A 221 -43.72 -33.61 -11.78
CA GLY A 221 -43.84 -33.60 -13.25
C GLY A 221 -42.90 -32.59 -13.94
N GLN A 222 -41.67 -32.93 -14.33
CA GLN A 222 -41.29 -33.60 -15.60
C GLN A 222 -41.91 -33.02 -16.89
N GLY A 223 -41.05 -32.54 -17.80
CA GLY A 223 -41.19 -32.87 -19.23
C GLY A 223 -40.99 -31.75 -20.27
N VAL A 224 -40.24 -32.11 -21.33
CA VAL A 224 -40.40 -31.67 -22.73
C VAL A 224 -39.96 -30.23 -23.13
N GLN A 225 -38.65 -30.11 -23.31
CA GLN A 225 -37.94 -29.84 -24.58
C GLN A 225 -38.67 -29.26 -25.84
N VAL A 226 -37.85 -28.65 -26.72
CA VAL A 226 -38.05 -28.32 -28.17
C VAL A 226 -38.96 -27.13 -28.54
N SER A 227 -38.36 -26.01 -28.97
CA SER A 227 -38.26 -25.66 -30.40
C SER A 227 -37.75 -24.24 -30.65
N SER A 228 -36.87 -24.12 -31.64
CA SER A 228 -36.38 -22.87 -32.22
C SER A 228 -37.33 -22.29 -33.27
N SER A 229 -37.33 -20.97 -33.44
CA SER A 229 -37.60 -20.35 -34.75
C SER A 229 -36.80 -19.07 -34.93
N GLN A 230 -36.22 -18.91 -36.13
CA GLN A 230 -35.46 -17.73 -36.56
C GLN A 230 -36.39 -16.56 -36.92
N GLY A 231 -35.84 -15.33 -36.92
CA GLY A 231 -36.57 -14.11 -37.30
C GLY A 231 -35.63 -12.94 -37.58
N SER A 232 -34.81 -13.05 -38.62
CA SER A 232 -33.93 -11.96 -39.09
C SER A 232 -34.68 -10.98 -39.98
N GLN A 233 -34.50 -9.67 -39.79
CA GLN A 233 -34.51 -8.69 -40.89
C GLN A 233 -33.83 -7.37 -40.49
N GLN A 234 -33.33 -6.63 -41.49
CA GLN A 234 -32.36 -5.53 -41.37
C GLN A 234 -32.90 -4.20 -41.92
N ALA A 235 -32.32 -3.10 -41.43
CA ALA A 235 -32.04 -1.84 -42.17
C ALA A 235 -33.25 -0.95 -42.57
N PRO A 236 -33.06 0.34 -42.96
CA PRO A 236 -31.80 1.01 -43.31
C PRO A 236 -31.53 2.40 -42.67
N THR A 237 -30.38 2.97 -43.08
CA THR A 237 -29.72 4.22 -42.65
C THR A 237 -29.96 5.41 -43.60
N LYS A 238 -29.75 6.67 -43.17
CA LYS A 238 -28.96 7.75 -43.86
C LYS A 238 -28.92 9.12 -43.09
N PRO A 239 -28.07 10.13 -43.45
CA PRO A 239 -27.28 10.86 -42.43
C PRO A 239 -27.05 12.42 -42.58
N GLY A 240 -26.48 13.03 -41.52
CA GLY A 240 -25.58 14.22 -41.53
C GLY A 240 -26.17 15.62 -41.78
N PRO A 241 -25.37 16.72 -41.77
CA PRO A 241 -24.00 16.92 -41.24
C PRO A 241 -23.84 18.20 -40.35
N ALA A 242 -22.61 18.75 -40.20
CA ALA A 242 -22.17 19.71 -39.16
C ALA A 242 -22.17 21.22 -39.54
N GLY A 243 -21.95 22.12 -38.55
CA GLY A 243 -21.62 23.55 -38.79
C GLY A 243 -21.37 24.42 -37.54
N SER A 244 -20.32 25.27 -37.59
CA SER A 244 -19.87 26.36 -36.67
C SER A 244 -18.94 27.30 -37.47
N PRO A 245 -18.48 28.51 -37.02
CA PRO A 245 -18.91 29.49 -35.98
C PRO A 245 -18.99 30.95 -36.56
N PRO A 246 -18.31 32.00 -36.01
CA PRO A 246 -18.64 33.02 -34.98
C PRO A 246 -19.02 34.40 -35.63
N PRO A 247 -18.65 35.66 -35.20
CA PRO A 247 -18.17 36.26 -33.91
C PRO A 247 -18.85 37.61 -33.49
N ALA A 248 -18.39 38.25 -32.39
CA ALA A 248 -17.90 39.67 -32.30
C ALA A 248 -18.05 40.37 -30.91
N SER A 249 -17.02 41.18 -30.59
CA SER A 249 -16.62 41.85 -29.33
C SER A 249 -17.30 43.19 -28.96
N SER A 250 -17.27 43.59 -27.68
CA SER A 250 -16.98 45.00 -27.25
C SER A 250 -16.81 45.21 -25.71
N GLN A 251 -15.81 46.01 -25.33
CA GLN A 251 -15.49 46.59 -24.00
C GLN A 251 -16.01 48.07 -23.91
N PRO A 252 -15.64 48.94 -22.93
CA PRO A 252 -15.51 48.85 -21.46
C PRO A 252 -16.24 50.02 -20.72
N SER A 253 -16.14 50.11 -19.38
CA SER A 253 -16.19 51.40 -18.64
C SER A 253 -15.64 51.28 -17.21
N ALA A 254 -14.98 52.34 -16.72
CA ALA A 254 -14.26 52.36 -15.44
C ALA A 254 -14.83 53.41 -14.46
N ARG A 255 -14.71 53.15 -13.15
CA ARG A 255 -14.73 54.16 -12.06
C ARG A 255 -14.12 53.59 -10.77
N THR A 256 -13.35 54.42 -10.07
CA THR A 256 -12.71 54.22 -8.75
C THR A 256 -12.63 55.58 -8.05
N PRO A 257 -12.39 55.66 -6.72
CA PRO A 257 -12.79 54.78 -5.61
C PRO A 257 -13.63 55.59 -4.57
N PRO A 258 -13.89 55.10 -3.34
CA PRO A 258 -12.93 55.33 -2.24
C PRO A 258 -12.71 54.15 -1.26
N SER A 259 -11.66 54.31 -0.46
CA SER A 259 -11.00 53.34 0.42
C SER A 259 -11.79 52.87 1.66
N ALA A 260 -11.73 51.57 1.97
CA ALA A 260 -11.52 51.02 3.33
C ALA A 260 -11.13 49.52 3.29
N ALA A 261 -10.13 49.13 4.09
CA ALA A 261 -9.41 47.85 4.12
C ALA A 261 -10.21 46.60 4.62
N PRO A 262 -9.62 45.39 4.64
CA PRO A 262 -9.09 44.64 3.51
C PRO A 262 -9.75 43.25 3.40
N SER A 263 -10.50 42.98 2.33
CA SER A 263 -11.11 41.67 2.09
C SER A 263 -10.15 40.69 1.42
N GLN A 264 -10.07 39.46 1.93
CA GLN A 264 -9.46 38.33 1.22
C GLN A 264 -10.37 37.89 0.06
N PRO A 265 -9.85 37.74 -1.18
CA PRO A 265 -10.42 36.85 -2.19
C PRO A 265 -9.74 35.47 -2.05
N ALA A 266 -10.45 34.35 -1.93
CA ALA A 266 -11.42 33.76 -2.87
C ALA A 266 -10.72 33.11 -4.09
N GLU A 267 -10.70 31.78 -4.04
CA GLU A 267 -10.52 30.76 -5.09
C GLU A 267 -10.04 31.20 -6.48
N GLU A 268 -8.80 30.83 -6.81
CA GLU A 268 -8.35 30.68 -8.19
C GLU A 268 -8.58 29.22 -8.64
N ILE A 269 -9.69 28.97 -9.35
CA ILE A 269 -9.99 27.66 -9.94
C ILE A 269 -9.15 27.52 -11.23
N GLY A 270 -8.04 26.77 -11.18
CA GLY A 270 -7.24 26.53 -12.38
C GLY A 270 -5.92 25.77 -12.23
N GLY A 271 -5.38 25.62 -11.01
CA GLY A 271 -4.11 24.91 -10.77
C GLY A 271 -4.25 23.80 -9.73
N THR A 272 -3.70 22.61 -10.00
CA THR A 272 -3.50 21.62 -8.92
C THR A 272 -2.59 22.24 -7.85
N PRO A 273 -2.97 22.28 -6.56
CA PRO A 273 -2.12 22.83 -5.52
C PRO A 273 -0.79 22.08 -5.50
N ALA A 274 0.29 22.80 -5.78
CA ALA A 274 1.65 22.29 -5.71
C ALA A 274 2.06 22.21 -4.23
N TYR A 275 1.60 21.18 -3.55
CA TYR A 275 2.10 20.89 -2.21
C TYR A 275 3.60 20.64 -2.29
N THR A 276 4.34 21.41 -1.52
CA THR A 276 5.77 21.21 -1.24
C THR A 276 5.92 20.98 0.26
N LEU A 277 7.03 20.37 0.68
CA LEU A 277 7.26 20.17 2.10
C LEU A 277 7.48 21.52 2.80
N PRO A 278 6.70 21.85 3.86
CA PRO A 278 6.92 23.06 4.63
C PRO A 278 8.30 23.01 5.31
N ARG A 279 8.84 24.19 5.61
CA ARG A 279 10.13 24.37 6.28
C ARG A 279 9.91 24.99 7.65
N GLN A 280 10.71 24.60 8.64
CA GLN A 280 10.65 25.19 9.98
C GLN A 280 11.50 26.46 10.05
N GLN A 281 10.86 27.62 10.24
CA GLN A 281 11.51 28.92 10.37
C GLN A 281 10.97 29.64 11.62
N GLY A 282 11.85 30.01 12.56
CA GLY A 282 11.45 30.69 13.80
C GLY A 282 10.43 29.90 14.64
N GLY A 283 10.50 28.56 14.63
CA GLY A 283 9.54 27.69 15.32
C GLY A 283 8.18 27.54 14.64
N ARG A 284 7.94 28.19 13.50
CA ARG A 284 6.71 28.05 12.70
C ARG A 284 6.98 27.26 11.41
N LEU A 285 5.95 26.58 10.92
CA LEU A 285 5.97 25.96 9.59
C LEU A 285 5.58 26.99 8.53
N VAL A 286 6.48 27.22 7.59
CA VAL A 286 6.30 28.10 6.42
C VAL A 286 6.19 27.21 5.17
N PRO A 287 5.34 27.54 4.18
CA PRO A 287 5.31 26.80 2.92
C PRO A 287 6.71 26.65 2.30
N GLY A 288 6.98 25.49 1.69
CA GLY A 288 8.23 25.28 0.97
C GLY A 288 8.30 26.13 -0.30
N PRO A 289 9.48 26.23 -0.94
CA PRO A 289 9.57 26.81 -2.29
C PRO A 289 8.63 26.08 -3.25
N ALA A 290 8.16 26.74 -4.30
CA ALA A 290 7.36 26.09 -5.34
C ALA A 290 8.15 24.94 -5.98
N PHE A 291 7.48 23.82 -6.25
CA PHE A 291 8.11 22.65 -6.86
C PHE A 291 8.61 22.98 -8.26
N THR A 292 9.91 22.79 -8.49
CA THR A 292 10.54 22.75 -9.81
C THR A 292 10.88 21.31 -10.15
N ASP A 293 10.60 20.88 -11.38
CA ASP A 293 10.98 19.52 -11.81
C ASP A 293 12.51 19.36 -11.71
N PRO A 294 13.03 18.35 -10.98
CA PRO A 294 14.47 18.18 -10.80
C PRO A 294 15.14 17.89 -12.15
N PRO A 295 16.35 18.43 -12.38
CA PRO A 295 16.98 18.43 -13.69
C PRO A 295 17.09 17.04 -14.33
N ALA A 296 17.03 17.01 -15.66
CA ALA A 296 17.21 15.81 -16.46
C ALA A 296 18.70 15.43 -16.54
N GLY A 297 19.25 14.94 -15.44
CA GLY A 297 20.60 14.37 -15.34
C GLY A 297 20.64 13.08 -14.53
N ASN A 298 21.84 12.52 -14.39
CA ASN A 298 22.11 11.26 -13.67
C ASN A 298 22.37 11.45 -12.16
N GLY A 299 22.08 12.63 -11.62
CA GLY A 299 22.23 12.89 -10.18
C GLY A 299 21.05 12.34 -9.37
N ASP A 300 21.34 11.94 -8.14
CA ASP A 300 20.33 11.56 -7.16
C ASP A 300 19.41 12.75 -6.83
N VAL A 301 18.12 12.46 -6.68
CA VAL A 301 17.10 13.44 -6.29
C VAL A 301 16.70 13.18 -4.85
N TRP A 302 16.57 14.24 -4.05
CA TRP A 302 16.27 14.12 -2.62
C TRP A 302 14.75 14.13 -2.35
N LEU A 303 14.32 13.54 -1.23
CA LEU A 303 12.89 13.47 -0.89
C LEU A 303 12.24 14.85 -0.74
N ASP A 304 12.99 15.87 -0.34
CA ASP A 304 12.51 17.26 -0.24
C ASP A 304 12.46 18.01 -1.59
N GLU A 305 12.99 17.41 -2.66
CA GLU A 305 12.94 17.91 -4.04
C GLU A 305 11.83 17.24 -4.86
N LEU A 306 11.18 16.20 -4.34
CA LEU A 306 10.09 15.52 -5.03
C LEU A 306 8.76 16.29 -4.92
N ARG A 307 7.90 16.12 -5.93
CA ARG A 307 6.54 16.67 -5.91
C ARG A 307 5.71 15.92 -4.87
N VAL A 308 5.22 16.63 -3.86
CA VAL A 308 4.28 16.09 -2.88
C VAL A 308 2.87 16.04 -3.48
N LEU A 309 2.25 14.87 -3.40
CA LEU A 309 0.86 14.63 -3.79
C LEU A 309 -0.09 14.76 -2.60
N ARG A 310 0.39 14.44 -1.38
CA ARG A 310 -0.39 14.50 -0.14
C ARG A 310 0.56 14.64 1.06
N ASN A 311 0.19 15.49 2.03
CA ASN A 311 0.88 15.59 3.31
C ASN A 311 -0.19 15.63 4.42
N VAL A 312 -0.32 14.54 5.18
CA VAL A 312 -1.27 14.41 6.31
C VAL A 312 -0.47 14.20 7.58
N GLY A 313 -0.67 15.03 8.59
CA GLY A 313 0.30 15.16 9.69
C GLY A 313 1.51 16.02 9.26
N PRO A 314 2.24 16.62 10.21
CA PRO A 314 3.21 17.65 9.87
C PRO A 314 4.56 17.04 9.45
N PHE A 315 4.69 16.57 8.20
CA PHE A 315 6.03 16.40 7.61
C PHE A 315 6.60 17.76 7.21
N PHE A 316 7.83 18.05 7.62
CA PHE A 316 8.55 19.29 7.30
C PHE A 316 10.05 19.04 7.13
N VAL A 317 10.71 19.87 6.31
CA VAL A 317 12.16 19.85 6.16
C VAL A 317 12.80 20.47 7.41
N LEU A 318 13.74 19.75 8.02
CA LEU A 318 14.52 20.23 9.16
C LEU A 318 15.54 21.26 8.70
N SER A 319 15.67 22.35 9.46
CA SER A 319 16.68 23.40 9.24
C SER A 319 18.07 23.01 9.78
N ARG A 320 18.15 21.89 10.51
CA ARG A 320 19.38 21.28 11.05
C ARG A 320 19.51 19.83 10.57
N PRO A 321 20.71 19.23 10.61
CA PRO A 321 20.84 17.78 10.59
C PRO A 321 19.98 17.13 11.68
N ALA A 322 19.48 15.93 11.39
CA ALA A 322 18.87 15.07 12.39
C ALA A 322 19.96 14.33 13.15
N ALA A 323 19.80 14.19 14.46
CA ALA A 323 20.68 13.40 15.31
C ALA A 323 19.97 12.08 15.62
N LEU A 324 20.43 10.96 15.05
CA LEU A 324 19.82 9.64 15.25
C LEU A 324 20.84 8.69 15.89
N ALA A 325 20.67 8.37 17.17
CA ALA A 325 21.62 7.57 17.95
C ALA A 325 23.06 8.12 17.88
N GLY A 326 23.22 9.45 17.96
CA GLY A 326 24.49 10.16 17.81
C GLY A 326 24.98 10.37 16.37
N MET A 327 24.33 9.80 15.35
CA MET A 327 24.65 10.04 13.95
C MET A 327 24.01 11.35 13.45
N ASN A 328 24.81 12.29 12.93
CA ASN A 328 24.31 13.52 12.33
C ASN A 328 24.04 13.33 10.82
N LEU A 329 22.77 13.36 10.42
CA LEU A 329 22.33 13.14 9.03
C LEU A 329 21.69 14.40 8.42
N GLY A 330 22.30 14.89 7.35
CA GLY A 330 21.82 16.04 6.58
C GLY A 330 20.55 15.75 5.76
N ARG A 331 19.95 16.81 5.22
CA ARG A 331 18.73 16.74 4.37
C ARG A 331 17.65 15.81 4.92
N SER A 332 17.18 16.15 6.11
CA SER A 332 16.27 15.33 6.89
C SER A 332 14.87 15.94 6.95
N ILE A 333 13.86 15.09 6.85
CA ILE A 333 12.44 15.46 6.96
C ILE A 333 11.93 14.93 8.29
N GLY A 334 11.51 15.85 9.16
CA GLY A 334 10.93 15.54 10.45
C GLY A 334 9.41 15.42 10.39
N VAL A 335 8.84 14.59 11.25
CA VAL A 335 7.42 14.56 11.56
C VAL A 335 7.19 14.44 13.06
N ASN A 336 6.45 15.40 13.61
CA ASN A 336 6.04 15.38 15.01
C ASN A 336 4.88 14.40 15.18
N LEU A 337 5.01 13.47 16.13
CA LEU A 337 3.99 12.49 16.48
C LEU A 337 3.80 12.46 18.00
N SER A 338 2.61 12.07 18.44
CA SER A 338 2.26 11.94 19.85
C SER A 338 1.04 11.03 20.04
N LYS A 339 0.63 10.78 21.28
CA LYS A 339 -0.61 10.04 21.58
C LYS A 339 -1.86 10.75 21.06
N GLY A 340 -1.80 12.08 20.86
CA GLY A 340 -2.86 12.89 20.24
C GLY A 340 -2.75 13.04 18.72
N GLN A 341 -1.57 12.75 18.13
CA GLN A 341 -1.31 12.80 16.69
C GLN A 341 -0.62 11.51 16.28
N THR A 342 -1.42 10.43 16.22
CA THR A 342 -0.87 9.07 16.14
C THR A 342 -0.51 8.61 14.74
N LYS A 343 -0.87 9.34 13.68
CA LYS A 343 -0.58 8.93 12.30
C LYS A 343 -0.27 10.12 11.41
N ALA A 344 0.75 9.94 10.58
CA ALA A 344 1.09 10.84 9.49
C ALA A 344 1.32 10.05 8.18
N GLU A 345 0.97 10.63 7.05
CA GLU A 345 1.12 10.08 5.71
C GLU A 345 1.67 11.13 4.73
N LEU A 346 2.85 10.87 4.15
CA LEU A 346 3.45 11.66 3.08
C LEU A 346 3.41 10.87 1.78
N LYS A 347 2.80 11.42 0.73
CA LYS A 347 2.73 10.81 -0.60
C LYS A 347 3.46 11.67 -1.63
N VAL A 348 4.35 11.07 -2.42
CA VAL A 348 5.17 11.74 -3.43
C VAL A 348 5.02 11.12 -4.82
N ASP A 349 5.22 11.93 -5.86
CA ASP A 349 5.20 11.54 -7.27
C ASP A 349 6.61 11.18 -7.75
N LEU A 350 6.79 9.92 -8.17
CA LEU A 350 8.04 9.39 -8.73
C LEU A 350 8.01 9.27 -10.25
N ARG A 351 6.82 9.36 -10.87
CA ARG A 351 6.59 9.24 -12.33
C ARG A 351 7.22 8.01 -13.00
N GLY A 352 7.57 6.95 -12.27
CA GLY A 352 8.28 5.77 -12.81
C GLY A 352 9.74 6.02 -13.20
N ARG A 353 10.36 7.12 -12.75
CA ARG A 353 11.69 7.57 -13.20
C ARG A 353 12.88 7.07 -12.35
N TYR A 354 12.61 6.48 -11.19
CA TYR A 354 13.63 6.06 -10.23
C TYR A 354 13.61 4.55 -10.07
N THR A 355 14.76 3.95 -9.76
CA THR A 355 14.88 2.49 -9.61
C THR A 355 15.33 2.07 -8.23
N ARG A 356 15.80 3.01 -7.39
CA ARG A 356 16.16 2.77 -6.00
C ARG A 356 15.83 3.98 -5.12
N LEU A 357 15.45 3.72 -3.89
CA LEU A 357 15.47 4.67 -2.77
C LEU A 357 16.53 4.22 -1.78
N GLN A 358 17.33 5.16 -1.27
CA GLN A 358 18.32 4.92 -0.21
C GLN A 358 18.24 6.02 0.87
N GLY A 359 18.58 5.67 2.10
CA GLY A 359 18.70 6.61 3.23
C GLY A 359 18.33 5.98 4.57
N TYR A 360 17.89 6.76 5.55
CA TYR A 360 17.65 6.29 6.91
C TYR A 360 16.29 6.73 7.47
N THR A 361 15.78 5.96 8.43
CA THR A 361 14.67 6.38 9.28
C THR A 361 15.00 6.16 10.76
N GLY A 362 14.56 7.08 11.62
CA GLY A 362 14.87 7.02 13.05
C GLY A 362 14.01 7.99 13.87
N ILE A 363 14.30 8.09 15.16
CA ILE A 363 13.76 9.11 16.07
C ILE A 363 14.90 10.04 16.48
N ASP A 364 14.67 11.35 16.46
CA ASP A 364 15.71 12.33 16.78
C ASP A 364 16.07 12.31 18.27
N ASP A 365 17.37 12.38 18.58
CA ASP A 365 17.94 12.25 19.93
C ASP A 365 17.38 13.26 20.93
N SER A 366 16.88 14.41 20.47
CA SER A 366 16.15 15.37 21.34
C SER A 366 14.85 14.80 21.95
N PHE A 367 14.38 13.66 21.45
CA PHE A 367 13.21 12.92 21.93
C PHE A 367 13.57 11.50 22.45
N ALA A 368 14.84 11.24 22.79
CA ALA A 368 15.32 9.94 23.28
C ALA A 368 14.63 9.43 24.57
N ASN A 369 13.91 10.29 25.30
CA ASN A 369 13.13 9.93 26.50
C ASN A 369 11.61 9.95 26.25
N SER A 370 11.18 9.82 25.00
CA SER A 370 9.77 9.61 24.65
C SER A 370 9.31 8.22 25.05
N SER A 371 8.05 8.07 25.48
CA SER A 371 7.37 6.80 25.68
C SER A 371 6.67 6.29 24.42
N GLY A 372 6.73 7.05 23.33
CA GLY A 372 6.23 6.61 22.02
C GLY A 372 7.27 5.82 21.24
N LYS A 373 6.80 4.82 20.49
CA LYS A 373 7.55 4.15 19.42
C LYS A 373 6.85 4.39 18.08
N VAL A 374 7.57 4.22 16.97
CA VAL A 374 7.07 4.55 15.63
C VAL A 374 7.11 3.33 14.73
N LYS A 375 5.94 2.95 14.21
CA LYS A 375 5.82 2.03 13.09
C LYS A 375 5.95 2.82 11.79
N VAL A 376 7.02 2.55 11.03
CA VAL A 376 7.25 3.13 9.70
C VAL A 376 6.81 2.11 8.65
N THR A 377 5.97 2.52 7.72
CA THR A 377 5.51 1.67 6.60
C THR A 377 5.63 2.43 5.29
N ILE A 378 6.23 1.84 4.26
CA ILE A 378 6.42 2.47 2.95
C ILE A 378 5.65 1.67 1.90
N PHE A 379 4.82 2.36 1.11
CA PHE A 379 4.03 1.77 0.03
C PHE A 379 4.42 2.35 -1.32
N ALA A 380 4.59 1.50 -2.33
CA ALA A 380 4.75 1.87 -3.73
C ALA A 380 3.49 1.48 -4.50
N ASP A 381 2.82 2.46 -5.11
CA ASP A 381 1.56 2.28 -5.86
C ASP A 381 0.49 1.47 -5.12
N GLY A 382 0.47 1.58 -3.78
CA GLY A 382 -0.44 0.87 -2.87
C GLY A 382 0.09 -0.47 -2.34
N ARG A 383 1.17 -1.03 -2.90
CA ARG A 383 1.84 -2.24 -2.38
C ARG A 383 2.85 -1.87 -1.30
N GLN A 384 2.79 -2.52 -0.15
CA GLN A 384 3.80 -2.36 0.90
C GLN A 384 5.17 -2.86 0.41
N LEU A 385 6.21 -2.02 0.53
CA LEU A 385 7.62 -2.37 0.27
C LEU A 385 8.41 -2.57 1.55
N TYR A 386 8.06 -1.86 2.63
CA TYR A 386 8.80 -1.87 3.88
C TYR A 386 7.86 -1.69 5.07
N GLN A 387 8.18 -2.35 6.18
CA GLN A 387 7.60 -2.08 7.49
C GLN A 387 8.67 -2.28 8.58
N GLY A 388 8.87 -1.27 9.41
CA GLY A 388 9.76 -1.31 10.58
C GLY A 388 9.11 -0.72 11.82
N GLU A 389 9.64 -1.04 13.00
CA GLU A 389 9.33 -0.40 14.28
C GLU A 389 10.62 0.24 14.81
N ILE A 390 10.54 1.47 15.33
CA ILE A 390 11.67 2.23 15.85
C ILE A 390 11.31 2.78 17.23
N ARG A 391 12.19 2.60 18.21
CA ARG A 391 12.08 3.15 19.56
C ARG A 391 13.07 4.30 19.77
N PRO A 392 12.79 5.23 20.69
CA PRO A 392 13.74 6.27 21.06
C PRO A 392 15.06 5.66 21.57
N GLY A 393 16.18 6.10 21.02
CA GLY A 393 17.51 5.54 21.30
C GLY A 393 17.90 4.30 20.48
N ASP A 394 17.01 3.74 19.65
CA ASP A 394 17.41 2.70 18.68
C ASP A 394 18.34 3.28 17.60
N TYR A 395 19.25 2.46 17.09
CA TYR A 395 20.02 2.81 15.89
C TYR A 395 19.10 3.08 14.68
N PRO A 396 19.42 4.07 13.83
CA PRO A 396 18.62 4.39 12.66
C PRO A 396 18.58 3.21 11.68
N GLN A 397 17.37 2.90 11.20
CA GLN A 397 17.16 1.82 10.22
C GLN A 397 17.54 2.33 8.84
N TYR A 398 18.53 1.70 8.22
CA TYR A 398 18.90 1.95 6.83
C TYR A 398 17.83 1.38 5.91
N LEU A 399 17.43 2.17 4.91
CA LEU A 399 16.45 1.83 3.90
C LEU A 399 17.16 1.73 2.55
N GLU A 400 17.03 0.58 1.90
CA GLU A 400 17.40 0.40 0.49
C GLU A 400 16.29 -0.37 -0.22
N LEU A 401 15.49 0.33 -1.02
CA LEU A 401 14.27 -0.22 -1.61
C LEU A 401 14.29 -0.13 -3.14
N PRO A 402 13.99 -1.22 -3.87
CA PRO A 402 13.85 -1.20 -5.33
C PRO A 402 12.54 -0.51 -5.74
N LEU A 403 12.61 0.37 -6.74
CA LEU A 403 11.51 1.22 -7.19
C LEU A 403 11.13 1.04 -8.67
N PHE A 404 11.44 -0.11 -9.26
CA PHE A 404 11.16 -0.41 -10.67
C PHE A 404 9.73 -0.05 -11.08
N LEU A 405 9.61 0.91 -12.01
CA LEU A 405 8.35 1.44 -12.57
C LEU A 405 7.37 2.07 -11.57
N VAL A 406 7.79 2.34 -10.33
CA VAL A 406 6.92 2.91 -9.28
C VAL A 406 6.54 4.35 -9.62
N ARG A 407 5.23 4.63 -9.68
CA ARG A 407 4.71 5.96 -9.99
C ARG A 407 4.54 6.82 -8.75
N GLN A 408 4.10 6.24 -7.65
CA GLN A 408 3.80 6.95 -6.40
C GLN A 408 4.35 6.21 -5.20
N LEU A 409 4.99 6.94 -4.28
CA LEU A 409 5.49 6.41 -3.01
C LEU A 409 4.75 7.07 -1.84
N THR A 410 4.40 6.29 -0.83
CA THR A 410 3.70 6.75 0.38
C THR A 410 4.47 6.30 1.62
N PHE A 411 4.92 7.25 2.43
CA PHE A 411 5.47 7.02 3.76
C PHE A 411 4.35 7.18 4.79
N SER A 412 4.00 6.12 5.51
CA SER A 412 3.04 6.12 6.61
C SER A 412 3.79 5.90 7.90
N LEU A 413 3.77 6.88 8.81
CA LEU A 413 4.37 6.78 10.13
C LEU A 413 3.25 6.78 11.18
N GLU A 414 3.28 5.81 12.08
CA GLU A 414 2.26 5.59 13.10
C GLU A 414 2.91 5.50 14.49
N TRP A 415 2.52 6.42 15.37
CA TRP A 415 2.87 6.40 16.79
C TRP A 415 2.14 5.26 17.49
N GLN A 416 2.87 4.53 18.32
CA GLN A 416 2.34 3.50 19.20
C GLN A 416 2.90 3.69 20.60
N ALA A 417 2.16 3.20 21.60
CA ALA A 417 2.66 3.18 22.97
C ALA A 417 3.89 2.26 23.05
N GLY A 418 4.98 2.78 23.61
CA GLY A 418 6.14 2.04 24.06
C GLY A 418 6.17 1.92 25.59
N ASP A 419 7.18 1.21 26.09
CA ASP A 419 7.21 0.74 27.48
C ASP A 419 7.91 1.72 28.45
N THR A 420 8.73 2.64 27.92
CA THR A 420 9.69 3.46 28.70
C THR A 420 9.79 4.88 28.15
N GLY A 421 9.58 5.90 29.00
CA GLY A 421 9.80 7.32 28.67
C GLY A 421 8.99 8.26 29.57
N SER A 422 9.32 9.54 29.59
CA SER A 422 8.69 10.54 30.48
C SER A 422 7.60 11.40 29.83
N TYR A 423 7.50 11.40 28.49
CA TYR A 423 6.53 12.17 27.71
C TYR A 423 6.17 11.41 26.43
N ASP A 424 5.04 11.70 25.77
CA ASP A 424 4.54 10.95 24.62
C ASP A 424 4.99 11.51 23.26
N GLN A 425 5.45 12.76 23.21
CA GLN A 425 5.89 13.44 21.99
C GLN A 425 7.18 12.84 21.44
N LEU A 426 7.30 12.74 20.13
CA LEU A 426 8.55 12.40 19.44
C LEU A 426 8.65 13.08 18.08
N LEU A 427 9.89 13.24 17.60
CA LEU A 427 10.22 13.64 16.23
C LEU A 427 10.76 12.41 15.48
N ALA A 428 9.90 11.76 14.71
CA ALA A 428 10.34 10.74 13.77
C ALA A 428 10.96 11.43 12.55
N THR A 429 11.98 10.82 11.96
CA THR A 429 12.76 11.45 10.89
C THR A 429 12.99 10.49 9.74
N LEU A 430 12.81 11.00 8.52
CA LEU A 430 13.28 10.43 7.27
C LEU A 430 14.54 11.19 6.85
N ALA A 431 15.71 10.59 7.05
CA ALA A 431 17.01 11.25 6.98
C ALA A 431 17.82 10.80 5.75
N SER A 432 18.47 11.75 5.07
CA SER A 432 19.27 11.51 3.87
C SER A 432 18.55 10.69 2.77
N ILE A 433 17.21 10.76 2.67
CA ILE A 433 16.45 9.99 1.68
C ILE A 433 16.69 10.57 0.28
N HIS A 434 17.26 9.75 -0.59
CA HIS A 434 17.56 10.06 -1.98
C HIS A 434 17.12 8.94 -2.93
N PHE A 435 16.95 9.29 -4.20
CA PHE A 435 16.39 8.47 -5.25
C PHE A 435 17.31 8.48 -6.46
N SER A 436 17.83 7.31 -6.82
CA SER A 436 18.71 7.16 -7.98
C SER A 436 17.94 6.68 -9.21
N ARG A 437 18.43 7.10 -10.38
CA ARG A 437 17.94 6.68 -11.70
C ARG A 437 18.84 5.56 -12.20
N GLN A 438 18.27 4.59 -12.93
CA GLN A 438 19.09 3.61 -13.63
C GLN A 438 19.73 4.29 -14.86
N SER A 439 21.07 4.30 -14.88
CA SER A 439 21.90 4.72 -16.01
C SER A 439 21.89 3.72 -17.14
#